data_AF-A0A511SUN4-F1
#
_entry.id   AF-A0A511SUN4-F1
#
_cell.length_a   1.000
_cell.length_b   1.000
_cell.length_c   1.000
_cell.angle_alpha   90.00
_cell.angle_beta   90.00
_cell.angle_gamma   90.00
#
_symmetry.space_group_name_H-M   'P 1'
#
loop_
_entity.id
_entity.type
_entity.pdbx_description
1 polymer ?
#
loop_
_entity_poly.entity_id
_entity_poly.type
_entity_poly.pdbx_seq_one_letter_code
_entity_poly.pdbx_strand_id
1 'polypeptide(L)'
;MNPRSLVLALCLLVGVPSWAASGLEAARARAQVARTEARALRTQQQTLRDELQGVAERIETLKARAQGRLTTGTELETALRRSQELSGSLTQLAQAVSTAEGESERAHVALHQALSDELARLMTAWDKTADRAQRATLLEVMRTTRTERDAVRLALPASKVPTLDRTTTGGDDPEDLLEQADTLRDAEDKVRERLKLMRARITEAREERDLDRRMSDFLGEESMFDEQDRRLRLRMSSDRSLRVEPSDRGGGLFQGEASGDSDAPPMSGNPGGPTSGPDPVPGTPTPGRPEPMSARATDRRPLVDGVRAQDLAAGGPVDLTAMEAEAKRLEALAGELDGRAGALERRAQELTK
;
A
#
# COMPACT_ATOMS: atom_id res chain seq x y z
N MET A 1 -30.16 -41.90 57.89
CA MET A 1 -29.25 -41.24 56.93
C MET A 1 -30.04 -40.98 55.67
N ASN A 2 -30.28 -39.71 55.33
CA ASN A 2 -31.28 -39.34 54.32
C ASN A 2 -30.71 -39.49 52.90
N PRO A 3 -31.39 -40.21 51.98
CA PRO A 3 -30.90 -40.43 50.62
C PRO A 3 -30.84 -39.14 49.78
N ARG A 4 -31.48 -38.06 50.24
CA ARG A 4 -31.45 -36.73 49.61
C ARG A 4 -30.09 -36.02 49.76
N SER A 5 -29.33 -36.35 50.80
CA SER A 5 -27.99 -35.78 51.03
C SER A 5 -26.94 -36.40 50.08
N LEU A 6 -27.18 -37.62 49.61
CA LEU A 6 -26.26 -38.36 48.76
C LEU A 6 -26.40 -37.97 47.28
N VAL A 7 -27.59 -37.56 46.85
CA VAL A 7 -27.84 -37.04 45.49
C VAL A 7 -27.24 -35.65 45.29
N LEU A 8 -27.23 -34.80 46.32
CA LEU A 8 -26.62 -33.46 46.25
C LEU A 8 -25.09 -33.50 46.24
N ALA A 9 -24.47 -34.52 46.84
CA ALA A 9 -23.02 -34.73 46.78
C ALA A 9 -22.55 -35.35 45.45
N LEU A 10 -23.43 -36.04 44.72
CA LEU A 10 -23.09 -36.69 43.44
C LEU A 10 -23.16 -35.72 42.23
N CYS A 11 -23.87 -34.59 42.35
CA CYS A 11 -23.90 -33.55 41.30
C CYS A 11 -22.67 -32.62 41.31
N LEU A 12 -21.79 -32.73 42.31
CA LEU A 12 -20.58 -31.90 42.46
C LEU A 12 -19.29 -32.58 41.95
N LEU A 13 -19.38 -33.83 41.48
CA LEU A 13 -18.23 -34.65 41.07
C LEU A 13 -18.12 -34.91 39.55
N VAL A 14 -19.02 -34.35 38.74
CA VAL A 14 -18.81 -34.28 37.28
C VAL A 14 -18.10 -32.96 36.97
N GLY A 15 -16.85 -32.88 37.42
CA GLY A 15 -15.92 -31.81 37.07
C GLY A 15 -15.45 -31.99 35.64
N VAL A 16 -16.21 -31.45 34.68
CA VAL A 16 -15.70 -31.16 33.34
C VAL A 16 -15.05 -29.76 33.39
N PRO A 17 -13.80 -29.58 32.97
CA PRO A 17 -13.19 -28.27 32.87
C PRO A 17 -13.76 -27.54 31.64
N SER A 18 -15.00 -27.06 31.71
CA SER A 18 -15.65 -26.32 30.62
C SER A 18 -15.29 -24.82 30.59
N TRP A 19 -14.43 -24.35 31.48
CA TRP A 19 -14.16 -22.92 31.65
C TRP A 19 -13.13 -22.34 30.66
N ALA A 20 -12.45 -23.18 29.86
CA ALA A 20 -11.60 -22.72 28.77
C ALA A 20 -12.36 -22.53 27.44
N ALA A 21 -13.46 -23.27 27.24
CA ALA A 21 -14.30 -23.18 26.04
C ALA A 21 -15.00 -21.81 25.91
N SER A 22 -15.40 -21.20 27.03
CA SER A 22 -16.17 -19.95 27.03
C SER A 22 -15.40 -18.77 26.44
N GLY A 23 -14.09 -18.68 26.65
CA GLY A 23 -13.26 -17.59 26.13
C GLY A 23 -13.03 -17.69 24.62
N LEU A 24 -12.71 -18.90 24.13
CA LEU A 24 -12.47 -19.12 22.71
C LEU A 24 -13.77 -19.04 21.90
N GLU A 25 -14.87 -19.61 22.40
CA GLU A 25 -16.18 -19.50 21.75
C GLU A 25 -16.67 -18.05 21.71
N ALA A 26 -16.47 -17.28 22.79
CA ALA A 26 -16.77 -15.85 22.77
C ALA A 26 -15.92 -15.07 21.75
N ALA A 27 -14.63 -15.43 21.60
CA ALA A 27 -13.76 -14.83 20.58
C ALA A 27 -14.23 -15.19 19.15
N ARG A 28 -14.63 -16.45 18.91
CA ARG A 28 -15.22 -16.89 17.64
C ARG A 28 -16.50 -16.12 17.33
N ALA A 29 -17.43 -16.05 18.28
CA ALA A 29 -18.70 -15.34 18.13
C ALA A 29 -18.46 -13.85 17.82
N ARG A 30 -17.60 -13.18 18.57
CA ARG A 30 -17.26 -11.76 18.35
C ARG A 30 -16.63 -11.53 16.97
N ALA A 31 -15.71 -12.39 16.54
CA ALA A 31 -15.09 -12.30 15.23
C ALA A 31 -16.09 -12.52 14.09
N GLN A 32 -17.06 -13.43 14.26
CA GLN A 32 -18.12 -13.64 13.27
C GLN A 32 -19.06 -12.44 13.19
N VAL A 33 -19.53 -11.93 14.34
CA VAL A 33 -20.41 -10.76 14.40
C VAL A 33 -19.76 -9.55 13.73
N ALA A 34 -18.53 -9.22 14.10
CA ALA A 34 -17.81 -8.08 13.52
C ALA A 34 -17.59 -8.23 12.00
N ARG A 35 -17.30 -9.44 11.51
CA ARG A 35 -17.25 -9.72 10.05
C ARG A 35 -18.58 -9.47 9.37
N THR A 36 -19.67 -9.96 9.95
CA THR A 36 -21.00 -9.84 9.36
C THR A 36 -21.46 -8.40 9.31
N GLU A 37 -21.19 -7.61 10.36
CA GLU A 37 -21.50 -6.19 10.42
C GLU A 37 -20.71 -5.39 9.38
N ALA A 38 -19.38 -5.62 9.28
CA ALA A 38 -18.55 -4.96 8.27
C ALA A 38 -19.02 -5.28 6.83
N ARG A 39 -19.41 -6.52 6.57
CA ARG A 39 -19.99 -6.92 5.26
C ARG A 39 -21.33 -6.25 5.00
N ALA A 40 -22.22 -6.21 5.99
CA ALA A 40 -23.53 -5.57 5.85
C ALA A 40 -23.40 -4.08 5.53
N LEU A 41 -22.49 -3.36 6.20
CA LEU A 41 -22.24 -1.95 5.95
C LEU A 41 -21.62 -1.70 4.56
N ARG A 42 -20.72 -2.57 4.09
CA ARG A 42 -20.19 -2.49 2.71
C ARG A 42 -21.28 -2.70 1.66
N THR A 43 -22.19 -3.66 1.88
CA THR A 43 -23.33 -3.87 0.98
C THR A 43 -24.23 -2.63 0.94
N GLN A 44 -24.55 -2.05 2.10
CA GLN A 44 -25.31 -0.79 2.16
C GLN A 44 -24.59 0.36 1.44
N GLN A 45 -23.26 0.42 1.56
CA GLN A 45 -22.46 1.44 0.88
C GLN A 45 -22.54 1.31 -0.63
N GLN A 46 -22.49 0.08 -1.15
CA GLN A 46 -22.67 -0.15 -2.57
C GLN A 46 -24.07 0.25 -3.03
N THR A 47 -25.12 -0.15 -2.31
CA THR A 47 -26.50 0.23 -2.64
C THR A 47 -26.69 1.74 -2.70
N LEU A 48 -26.17 2.50 -1.73
CA LEU A 48 -26.26 3.96 -1.74
C LEU A 48 -25.45 4.61 -2.87
N ARG A 49 -24.31 4.02 -3.27
CA ARG A 49 -23.56 4.48 -4.44
C ARG A 49 -24.35 4.28 -5.72
N ASP A 50 -24.99 3.13 -5.87
CA ASP A 50 -25.84 2.83 -7.03
C ASP A 50 -27.05 3.78 -7.09
N GLU A 51 -27.67 4.07 -5.94
CA GLU A 51 -28.75 5.08 -5.86
C GLU A 51 -28.27 6.49 -6.23
N LEU A 52 -27.09 6.90 -5.76
CA LEU A 52 -26.52 8.20 -6.10
C LEU A 52 -26.21 8.30 -7.60
N GLN A 53 -25.70 7.23 -8.20
CA GLN A 53 -25.48 7.16 -9.65
C GLN A 53 -26.81 7.31 -10.42
N GLY A 54 -27.86 6.60 -10.00
CA GLY A 54 -29.19 6.73 -10.60
C GLY A 54 -29.78 8.15 -10.48
N VAL A 55 -29.56 8.83 -9.35
CA VAL A 55 -29.97 10.24 -9.17
C VAL A 55 -29.15 11.17 -10.07
N ALA A 56 -27.85 10.94 -10.22
CA ALA A 56 -26.99 11.73 -11.11
C ALA A 56 -27.43 11.60 -12.58
N GLU A 57 -27.73 10.39 -13.05
CA GLU A 57 -28.27 10.15 -14.38
C GLU A 57 -29.61 10.87 -14.58
N ARG A 58 -30.50 10.85 -13.58
CA ARG A 58 -31.77 11.59 -13.61
C ARG A 58 -31.54 13.09 -13.69
N ILE A 59 -30.60 13.64 -12.93
CA ILE A 59 -30.25 15.07 -12.99
C ILE A 59 -29.77 15.45 -14.39
N GLU A 60 -28.90 14.64 -15.00
CA GLU A 60 -28.42 14.90 -16.37
C GLU A 60 -29.55 14.84 -17.41
N THR A 61 -30.47 13.87 -17.31
CA THR A 61 -31.63 13.81 -18.21
C THR A 61 -32.58 15.02 -18.05
N LEU A 62 -32.79 15.48 -16.80
CA LEU A 62 -33.59 16.67 -16.51
C LEU A 62 -32.91 17.95 -17.02
N LYS A 63 -31.59 18.08 -16.85
CA LYS A 63 -30.81 19.20 -17.41
C LYS A 63 -30.87 19.22 -18.93
N ALA A 64 -30.70 18.07 -19.59
CA ALA A 64 -30.79 17.95 -21.04
C ALA A 64 -32.18 18.34 -21.56
N ARG A 65 -33.25 17.92 -20.87
CA ARG A 65 -34.63 18.26 -21.22
C ARG A 65 -34.98 19.74 -20.97
N ALA A 66 -34.30 20.38 -20.01
CA ALA A 66 -34.51 21.78 -19.65
C ALA A 66 -33.70 22.77 -20.49
N GLN A 67 -32.80 22.32 -21.38
CA GLN A 67 -32.04 23.18 -22.30
C GLN A 67 -33.00 24.04 -23.14
N GLY A 68 -33.22 25.30 -22.71
CA GLY A 68 -34.13 26.25 -23.33
C GLY A 68 -35.15 26.92 -22.39
N ARG A 69 -35.30 26.47 -21.14
CA ARG A 69 -36.17 27.13 -20.13
C ARG A 69 -35.35 27.59 -18.92
N LEU A 70 -35.47 28.89 -18.59
CA LEU A 70 -34.75 29.58 -17.51
C LEU A 70 -35.23 29.22 -16.09
N THR A 71 -36.32 28.46 -15.94
CA THR A 71 -36.82 28.06 -14.62
C THR A 71 -36.32 26.65 -14.29
N THR A 72 -35.56 26.52 -13.20
CA THR A 72 -35.27 25.22 -12.58
C THR A 72 -36.60 24.53 -12.31
N GLY A 73 -36.83 23.36 -12.93
CA GLY A 73 -38.00 22.55 -12.61
C GLY A 73 -37.91 22.10 -11.15
N THR A 74 -39.02 22.10 -10.42
CA THR A 74 -39.10 21.59 -9.04
C THR A 74 -38.56 20.16 -8.90
N GLU A 75 -38.63 19.37 -9.97
CA GLU A 75 -38.03 18.03 -10.08
C GLU A 75 -36.49 18.03 -10.06
N LEU A 76 -35.84 19.05 -10.62
CA LEU A 76 -34.38 19.17 -10.60
C LEU A 76 -33.91 19.53 -9.19
N GLU A 77 -34.59 20.47 -8.53
CA GLU A 77 -34.26 20.89 -7.16
C GLU A 77 -34.45 19.74 -6.16
N THR A 78 -35.52 18.96 -6.30
CA THR A 78 -35.74 17.76 -5.47
C THR A 78 -34.69 16.68 -5.73
N ALA A 79 -34.28 16.45 -6.98
CA ALA A 79 -33.20 15.52 -7.32
C ALA A 79 -31.84 15.97 -6.77
N LEU A 80 -31.54 17.27 -6.85
CA LEU A 80 -30.32 17.86 -6.27
C LEU A 80 -30.30 17.74 -4.75
N ARG A 81 -31.41 18.04 -4.06
CA ARG A 81 -31.52 17.86 -2.61
C ARG A 81 -31.31 16.39 -2.23
N ARG A 82 -31.94 15.46 -2.94
CA ARG A 82 -31.74 14.01 -2.71
C ARG A 82 -30.29 13.58 -2.94
N SER A 83 -29.61 14.13 -3.96
CA SER A 83 -28.19 13.87 -4.19
C SER A 83 -27.31 14.36 -3.05
N GLN A 84 -27.59 15.55 -2.50
CA GLN A 84 -26.89 16.09 -1.33
C GLN A 84 -27.12 15.24 -0.08
N GLU A 85 -28.36 14.81 0.17
CA GLU A 85 -28.72 13.91 1.27
C GLU A 85 -28.01 12.56 1.16
N LEU A 86 -28.00 11.94 -0.03
CA LEU A 86 -27.29 10.68 -0.30
C LEU A 86 -25.77 10.83 -0.14
N SER A 87 -25.21 11.97 -0.52
CA SER A 87 -23.77 12.26 -0.33
C SER A 87 -23.42 12.38 1.16
N GLY A 88 -24.30 13.01 1.94
CA GLY A 88 -24.17 13.09 3.39
C GLY A 88 -24.23 11.72 4.06
N SER A 89 -25.21 10.88 3.68
CA SER A 89 -25.35 9.52 4.23
C SER A 89 -24.18 8.61 3.83
N LEU A 90 -23.66 8.71 2.60
CA LEU A 90 -22.46 7.99 2.16
C LEU A 90 -21.22 8.35 2.98
N THR A 91 -21.07 9.62 3.37
CA THR A 91 -19.94 10.06 4.21
C THR A 91 -20.03 9.44 5.61
N GLN A 92 -21.21 9.47 6.22
CA GLN A 92 -21.44 8.84 7.53
C GLN A 92 -21.23 7.31 7.46
N LEU A 93 -21.73 6.68 6.40
CA LEU A 93 -21.58 5.24 6.20
C LEU A 93 -20.12 4.85 5.93
N ALA A 94 -19.34 5.66 5.23
CA ALA A 94 -17.92 5.42 5.05
C ALA A 94 -17.16 5.40 6.39
N GLN A 95 -17.49 6.33 7.29
CA GLN A 95 -16.93 6.33 8.65
C GLN A 95 -17.35 5.10 9.46
N ALA A 96 -18.62 4.67 9.34
CA ALA A 96 -19.11 3.47 9.98
C ALA A 96 -18.43 2.19 9.44
N VAL A 97 -18.25 2.09 8.12
CA VAL A 97 -17.51 1.00 7.47
C VAL A 97 -16.08 0.95 7.99
N SER A 98 -15.36 2.06 8.01
CA SER A 98 -13.97 2.11 8.52
C SER A 98 -13.88 1.67 9.99
N THR A 99 -14.84 2.08 10.81
CA THR A 99 -14.90 1.68 12.23
C THR A 99 -15.17 0.18 12.38
N ALA A 100 -16.16 -0.35 11.67
CA ALA A 100 -16.53 -1.76 11.69
C ALA A 100 -15.42 -2.67 11.11
N GLU A 101 -14.71 -2.22 10.09
CA GLU A 101 -13.53 -2.91 9.55
C GLU A 101 -12.43 -3.00 10.61
N GLY A 102 -12.11 -1.89 11.28
CA GLY A 102 -11.13 -1.88 12.36
C GLY A 102 -11.55 -2.76 13.55
N GLU A 103 -12.84 -2.86 13.85
CA GLU A 103 -13.37 -3.77 14.87
C GLU A 103 -13.29 -5.23 14.44
N SER A 104 -13.64 -5.54 13.20
CA SER A 104 -13.48 -6.88 12.61
C SER A 104 -12.03 -7.32 12.67
N GLU A 105 -11.09 -6.46 12.30
CA GLU A 105 -9.65 -6.74 12.38
C GLU A 105 -9.20 -7.01 13.82
N ARG A 106 -9.57 -6.13 14.77
CA ARG A 106 -9.27 -6.33 16.20
C ARG A 106 -9.83 -7.64 16.73
N ALA A 107 -11.06 -8.01 16.34
CA ALA A 107 -11.68 -9.26 16.72
C ALA A 107 -10.96 -10.49 16.11
N HIS A 108 -10.42 -10.39 14.89
CA HIS A 108 -9.59 -11.46 14.31
C HIS A 108 -8.26 -11.65 14.98
N VAL A 109 -7.58 -10.56 15.35
CA VAL A 109 -6.33 -10.65 16.11
C VAL A 109 -6.58 -11.30 17.48
N ALA A 110 -7.65 -10.90 18.16
CA ALA A 110 -8.05 -11.50 19.44
C ALA A 110 -8.39 -12.99 19.30
N LEU A 111 -9.11 -13.39 18.24
CA LEU A 111 -9.38 -14.80 17.95
C LEU A 111 -8.10 -15.59 17.67
N HIS A 112 -7.16 -15.04 16.91
CA HIS A 112 -5.87 -15.67 16.64
C HIS A 112 -5.07 -15.91 17.93
N GLN A 113 -5.04 -14.92 18.83
CA GLN A 113 -4.41 -15.07 20.15
C GLN A 113 -5.10 -16.15 20.98
N ALA A 114 -6.43 -16.14 21.07
CA ALA A 114 -7.19 -17.14 21.81
C ALA A 114 -6.97 -18.58 21.28
N LEU A 115 -6.85 -18.75 19.95
CA LEU A 115 -6.52 -20.04 19.33
C LEU A 115 -5.09 -20.48 19.65
N SER A 116 -4.15 -19.54 19.73
CA SER A 116 -2.76 -19.83 20.10
C SER A 116 -2.64 -20.26 21.55
N ASP A 117 -3.35 -19.57 22.46
CA ASP A 117 -3.43 -19.93 23.87
C ASP A 117 -4.08 -21.30 24.06
N GLU A 118 -5.13 -21.61 23.29
CA GLU A 118 -5.76 -22.93 23.32
C GLU A 118 -4.83 -24.04 22.85
N LEU A 119 -4.03 -23.82 21.80
CA LEU A 119 -3.01 -24.78 21.37
C LEU A 119 -1.96 -25.03 22.45
N ALA A 120 -1.51 -23.98 23.15
CA ALA A 120 -0.60 -24.13 24.27
C ALA A 120 -1.23 -24.94 25.41
N ARG A 121 -2.51 -24.67 25.75
CA ARG A 121 -3.25 -25.46 26.75
C ARG A 121 -3.38 -26.93 26.34
N LEU A 122 -3.77 -27.21 25.10
CA LEU A 122 -3.92 -28.58 24.58
C LEU A 122 -2.59 -29.34 24.60
N MET A 123 -1.48 -28.68 24.28
CA MET A 123 -0.14 -29.28 24.36
C MET A 123 0.21 -29.66 25.80
N THR A 124 0.00 -28.75 26.77
CA THR A 124 0.24 -29.07 28.19
C THR A 124 -0.69 -30.17 28.72
N ALA A 125 -1.90 -30.30 28.17
CA ALA A 125 -2.82 -31.39 28.51
C ALA A 125 -2.36 -32.71 27.90
N TRP A 126 -1.85 -32.70 26.67
CA TRP A 126 -1.29 -33.86 26.00
C TRP A 126 -0.07 -34.41 26.73
N ASP A 127 0.83 -33.55 27.19
CA ASP A 127 2.03 -33.94 27.97
C ASP A 127 1.67 -34.68 29.27
N LYS A 128 0.56 -34.30 29.90
CA LYS A 128 0.07 -34.89 31.16
C LYS A 128 -0.77 -36.15 30.95
N THR A 129 -1.18 -36.44 29.71
CA THR A 129 -2.09 -37.55 29.41
C THR A 129 -1.33 -38.83 29.10
N ALA A 130 -1.50 -39.85 29.94
CA ALA A 130 -0.89 -41.16 29.76
C ALA A 130 -1.72 -42.10 28.87
N ASP A 131 -3.05 -41.90 28.81
CA ASP A 131 -3.95 -42.76 28.03
C ASP A 131 -3.83 -42.50 26.52
N ARG A 132 -3.60 -43.56 25.74
CA ARG A 132 -3.44 -43.51 24.29
C ARG A 132 -4.72 -43.05 23.57
N ALA A 133 -5.90 -43.44 24.07
CA ALA A 133 -7.16 -43.05 23.44
C ALA A 133 -7.42 -41.53 23.63
N GLN A 134 -7.19 -41.01 24.83
CA GLN A 134 -7.27 -39.59 25.13
C GLN A 134 -6.19 -38.75 24.41
N ARG A 135 -4.99 -39.29 24.19
CA ARG A 135 -3.97 -38.61 23.38
C ARG A 135 -4.39 -38.48 21.92
N ALA A 136 -5.03 -39.51 21.35
CA ALA A 136 -5.52 -39.46 19.96
C ALA A 136 -6.61 -38.38 19.79
N THR A 137 -7.54 -38.25 20.73
CA THR A 137 -8.56 -37.20 20.68
C THR A 137 -7.96 -35.80 20.83
N LEU A 138 -7.00 -35.62 21.74
CA LEU A 138 -6.29 -34.34 21.89
C LEU A 138 -5.52 -33.95 20.63
N LEU A 139 -4.85 -34.89 19.97
CA LEU A 139 -4.16 -34.64 18.69
C LEU A 139 -5.13 -34.16 17.60
N GLU A 140 -6.31 -34.74 17.51
CA GLU A 140 -7.33 -34.31 16.55
C GLU A 140 -7.84 -32.90 16.84
N VAL A 141 -8.08 -32.58 18.11
CA VAL A 141 -8.46 -31.22 18.53
C VAL A 141 -7.33 -30.22 18.26
N MET A 142 -6.07 -30.60 18.46
CA MET A 142 -4.92 -29.75 18.12
C MET A 142 -4.82 -29.50 16.61
N ARG A 143 -5.04 -30.52 15.78
CA ARG A 143 -5.05 -30.38 14.31
C ARG A 143 -6.14 -29.43 13.84
N THR A 144 -7.37 -29.61 14.32
CA THR A 144 -8.49 -28.73 13.96
C THR A 144 -8.28 -27.29 14.46
N THR A 145 -7.71 -27.11 15.64
CA THR A 145 -7.39 -25.76 16.17
C THR A 145 -6.26 -25.09 15.37
N ARG A 146 -5.26 -25.86 14.90
CA ARG A 146 -4.19 -25.35 14.02
C ARG A 146 -4.73 -24.90 12.66
N THR A 147 -5.59 -25.71 12.03
CA THR A 147 -6.19 -25.34 10.74
C THR A 147 -7.06 -24.09 10.86
N GLU A 148 -7.83 -23.96 11.94
CA GLU A 148 -8.61 -22.75 12.23
C GLU A 148 -7.71 -21.52 12.41
N ARG A 149 -6.63 -21.64 13.20
CA ARG A 149 -5.66 -20.55 13.41
C ARG A 149 -5.03 -20.12 12.09
N ASP A 150 -4.61 -21.08 11.26
CA ASP A 150 -3.95 -20.79 10.00
C ASP A 150 -4.93 -20.15 9.00
N ALA A 151 -6.21 -20.56 8.99
CA ALA A 151 -7.26 -19.90 8.22
C ALA A 151 -7.51 -18.46 8.71
N VAL A 152 -7.52 -18.21 10.02
CA VAL A 152 -7.62 -16.86 10.59
C VAL A 152 -6.41 -16.01 10.20
N ARG A 153 -5.20 -16.58 10.23
CA ARG A 153 -3.96 -15.92 9.81
C ARG A 153 -3.99 -15.51 8.35
N LEU A 154 -4.45 -16.38 7.44
CA LEU A 154 -4.58 -16.08 6.01
C LEU A 154 -5.61 -14.99 5.73
N ALA A 155 -6.62 -14.84 6.61
CA ALA A 155 -7.65 -13.82 6.47
C ALA A 155 -7.24 -12.43 7.01
N LEU A 156 -6.13 -12.34 7.76
CA LEU A 156 -5.58 -11.08 8.28
C LEU A 156 -4.63 -10.44 7.25
N PRO A 157 -4.63 -9.11 7.10
CA PRO A 157 -3.64 -8.43 6.27
C PRO A 157 -2.22 -8.65 6.83
N ALA A 158 -1.25 -8.88 5.94
CA ALA A 158 0.13 -9.24 6.28
C ALA A 158 0.83 -8.22 7.21
N SER A 159 0.36 -6.98 7.27
CA SER A 159 0.91 -5.91 8.12
C SER A 159 0.50 -5.99 9.60
N LYS A 160 -0.49 -6.81 9.96
CA LYS A 160 -1.07 -6.86 11.32
C LYS A 160 -1.09 -8.25 11.96
N VAL A 161 -0.65 -9.27 11.22
CA VAL A 161 -0.32 -10.56 11.83
C VAL A 161 0.92 -10.31 12.70
N PRO A 162 0.87 -10.51 14.04
CA PRO A 162 2.09 -10.62 14.82
C PRO A 162 2.94 -11.66 14.09
N THR A 163 4.15 -11.28 13.69
CA THR A 163 5.12 -12.20 13.09
C THR A 163 5.56 -13.19 14.16
N LEU A 164 4.63 -14.05 14.58
CA LEU A 164 4.92 -15.35 15.13
C LEU A 164 5.51 -16.09 13.94
N ASP A 165 6.83 -16.00 13.88
CA ASP A 165 7.73 -17.06 13.46
C ASP A 165 6.95 -18.24 12.88
N ARG A 166 7.08 -18.42 11.57
CA ARG A 166 6.56 -19.56 10.79
C ARG A 166 7.06 -20.93 11.31
N THR A 167 7.82 -20.95 12.40
CA THR A 167 8.58 -22.04 13.00
C THR A 167 7.76 -23.03 13.83
N THR A 168 6.45 -22.81 14.04
CA THR A 168 5.58 -23.78 14.76
C THR A 168 4.64 -24.57 13.86
N THR A 169 4.83 -24.49 12.54
CA THR A 169 4.03 -25.24 11.54
C THR A 169 4.63 -26.59 11.16
N GLY A 170 5.86 -26.92 11.58
CA GLY A 170 6.44 -28.25 11.42
C GLY A 170 6.16 -29.12 12.63
N GLY A 171 5.74 -30.37 12.41
CA GLY A 171 5.75 -31.36 13.47
C GLY A 171 7.18 -31.58 13.99
N ASP A 172 7.31 -32.17 15.17
CA ASP A 172 8.60 -32.65 15.69
C ASP A 172 9.12 -33.88 14.90
N ASP A 173 8.80 -33.98 13.61
CA ASP A 173 9.30 -34.99 12.69
C ASP A 173 10.65 -34.49 12.12
N PRO A 174 11.75 -35.24 12.29
CA PRO A 174 13.05 -34.82 11.78
C PRO A 174 13.07 -34.59 10.26
N GLU A 175 12.23 -35.28 9.49
CA GLU A 175 12.14 -35.11 8.03
C GLU A 175 11.55 -33.74 7.65
N ASP A 176 10.46 -33.33 8.30
CA ASP A 176 9.82 -32.03 8.12
C ASP A 176 10.75 -30.86 8.49
N LEU A 177 11.60 -31.04 9.52
CA LEU A 177 12.56 -30.03 9.96
C LEU A 177 13.70 -29.85 8.95
N LEU A 178 14.13 -30.92 8.29
CA LEU A 178 15.15 -30.87 7.23
C LEU A 178 14.60 -30.24 5.95
N GLU A 179 13.37 -30.58 5.54
CA GLU A 179 12.72 -29.91 4.41
C GLU A 179 12.58 -28.39 4.66
N GLN A 180 12.26 -27.99 5.89
CA GLN A 180 12.23 -26.59 6.27
C GLN A 180 13.62 -25.93 6.25
N ALA A 181 14.67 -26.64 6.66
CA ALA A 181 16.03 -26.13 6.57
C ALA A 181 16.47 -25.90 5.11
N ASP A 182 16.14 -26.81 4.21
CA ASP A 182 16.46 -26.70 2.78
C ASP A 182 15.69 -25.54 2.12
N THR A 183 14.40 -25.38 2.42
CA THR A 183 13.64 -24.22 1.91
C THR A 183 14.17 -22.89 2.42
N LEU A 184 14.71 -22.83 3.65
CA LEU A 184 15.37 -21.64 4.18
C LEU A 184 16.72 -21.37 3.50
N ARG A 185 17.49 -22.40 3.14
CA ARG A 185 18.72 -22.26 2.33
C ARG A 185 18.43 -21.73 0.93
N ASP A 186 17.41 -22.26 0.27
CA ASP A 186 16.98 -21.75 -1.04
C ASP A 186 16.56 -20.27 -0.98
N ALA A 187 15.89 -19.88 0.11
CA ALA A 187 15.52 -18.49 0.34
C ALA A 187 16.75 -17.62 0.64
N GLU A 188 17.70 -18.13 1.41
CA GLU A 188 18.97 -17.46 1.70
C GLU A 188 19.77 -17.21 0.41
N ASP A 189 19.92 -18.22 -0.44
CA ASP A 189 20.69 -18.11 -1.68
C ASP A 189 20.08 -17.06 -2.63
N LYS A 190 18.75 -16.99 -2.70
CA LYS A 190 18.04 -15.91 -3.43
C LYS A 190 18.32 -14.53 -2.84
N VAL A 191 18.37 -14.40 -1.52
CA VAL A 191 18.70 -13.14 -0.84
C VAL A 191 20.15 -12.75 -1.09
N ARG A 192 21.09 -13.72 -1.07
CA ARG A 192 22.51 -13.50 -1.39
C ARG A 192 22.71 -13.08 -2.85
N GLU A 193 21.97 -13.67 -3.79
CA GLU A 193 22.00 -13.26 -5.19
C GLU A 193 21.51 -11.82 -5.36
N ARG A 194 20.38 -11.47 -4.72
CA ARG A 194 19.86 -10.09 -4.71
C ARG A 194 20.83 -9.12 -4.06
N LEU A 195 21.49 -9.50 -2.96
CA LEU A 195 22.53 -8.71 -2.30
C LEU A 195 23.71 -8.46 -3.25
N LYS A 196 24.15 -9.48 -4.00
CA LYS A 196 25.23 -9.36 -4.99
C LYS A 196 24.87 -8.37 -6.09
N LEU A 197 23.66 -8.46 -6.65
CA LEU A 197 23.16 -7.52 -7.65
C LEU A 197 23.06 -6.09 -7.09
N MET A 198 22.56 -5.94 -5.86
CA MET A 198 22.46 -4.64 -5.20
C MET A 198 23.84 -4.01 -4.94
N ARG A 199 24.82 -4.81 -4.49
CA ARG A 199 26.20 -4.35 -4.29
C ARG A 199 26.85 -3.89 -5.59
N ALA A 200 26.65 -4.63 -6.70
CA ALA A 200 27.12 -4.23 -8.02
C ALA A 200 26.51 -2.89 -8.47
N ARG A 201 25.22 -2.67 -8.18
CA ARG A 201 24.56 -1.39 -8.48
C ARG A 201 25.07 -0.23 -7.63
N ILE A 202 25.36 -0.47 -6.35
CA ILE A 202 25.97 0.55 -5.46
C ILE A 202 27.36 0.94 -5.99
N THR A 203 28.16 -0.02 -6.45
CA THR A 203 29.48 0.29 -7.02
C THR A 203 29.36 1.12 -8.29
N GLU A 204 28.47 0.73 -9.21
CA GLU A 204 28.21 1.50 -10.44
C GLU A 204 27.75 2.94 -10.15
N ALA A 205 26.79 3.11 -9.25
CA ALA A 205 26.29 4.43 -8.88
C ALA A 205 27.34 5.30 -8.13
N ARG A 206 28.31 4.68 -7.43
CA ARG A 206 29.45 5.39 -6.85
C ARG A 206 30.45 5.84 -7.91
N GLU A 207 30.71 4.98 -8.90
CA GLU A 207 31.58 5.30 -10.04
C GLU A 207 30.98 6.44 -10.89
N GLU A 208 29.66 6.42 -11.12
CA GLU A 208 28.94 7.48 -11.83
C GLU A 208 29.05 8.83 -11.09
N ARG A 209 28.84 8.86 -9.77
CA ARG A 209 29.02 10.10 -8.98
C ARG A 209 30.45 10.61 -8.96
N ASP A 210 31.44 9.72 -8.94
CA ASP A 210 32.85 10.10 -9.01
C ASP A 210 33.19 10.66 -10.40
N LEU A 211 32.63 10.08 -11.46
CA LEU A 211 32.77 10.60 -12.83
C LEU A 211 32.12 11.98 -12.97
N ASP A 212 30.89 12.17 -12.49
CA ASP A 212 30.18 13.46 -12.50
C ASP A 212 30.96 14.54 -11.73
N ARG A 213 31.53 14.18 -10.58
CA ARG A 213 32.39 15.09 -9.81
C ARG A 213 33.62 15.50 -10.62
N ARG A 214 34.34 14.55 -11.22
CA ARG A 214 35.51 14.83 -12.06
C ARG A 214 35.15 15.68 -13.29
N MET A 215 33.99 15.43 -13.89
CA MET A 215 33.49 16.20 -15.03
C MET A 215 33.12 17.63 -14.61
N SER A 216 32.47 17.80 -13.45
CA SER A 216 32.18 19.11 -12.88
C SER A 216 33.46 19.88 -12.52
N ASP A 217 34.47 19.20 -11.96
CA ASP A 217 35.77 19.80 -11.65
C ASP A 217 36.48 20.23 -12.94
N PHE A 218 36.47 19.39 -13.98
CA PHE A 218 37.03 19.71 -15.30
C PHE A 218 36.33 20.91 -15.97
N LEU A 219 34.99 20.95 -15.97
CA LEU A 219 34.21 22.08 -16.48
C LEU A 219 34.43 23.36 -15.65
N GLY A 220 34.62 23.22 -14.34
CA GLY A 220 34.96 24.32 -13.44
C GLY A 220 36.34 24.90 -13.76
N GLU A 221 37.35 24.05 -13.98
CA GLU A 221 38.69 24.46 -14.41
C GLU A 221 38.68 25.11 -15.80
N GLU A 222 37.95 24.57 -16.78
CA GLU A 222 37.78 25.17 -18.11
C GLU A 222 37.11 26.55 -18.05
N SER A 223 36.11 26.72 -17.17
CA SER A 223 35.47 28.03 -16.95
C SER A 223 36.45 29.10 -16.46
N MET A 224 37.51 28.71 -15.73
CA MET A 224 38.56 29.64 -15.30
C MET A 224 39.46 30.11 -16.45
N PHE A 225 39.57 29.33 -17.54
CA PHE A 225 40.25 29.74 -18.76
C PHE A 225 39.38 30.67 -19.62
N ASP A 226 38.07 30.41 -19.70
CA ASP A 226 37.11 31.26 -20.42
C ASP A 226 36.91 32.63 -19.75
N GLU A 227 36.93 32.70 -18.41
CA GLU A 227 36.82 33.97 -17.68
C GLU A 227 38.05 34.87 -17.90
N GLN A 228 39.24 34.30 -18.10
CA GLN A 228 40.42 35.06 -18.50
C GLN A 228 40.30 35.61 -19.93
N ASP A 229 39.75 34.81 -20.86
CA ASP A 229 39.55 35.24 -22.25
C ASP A 229 38.43 36.29 -22.38
N ARG A 230 37.37 36.19 -21.56
CA ARG A 230 36.34 37.25 -21.43
C ARG A 230 36.92 38.55 -20.90
N ARG A 231 37.80 38.50 -19.91
CA ARG A 231 38.48 39.71 -19.37
C ARG A 231 39.45 40.33 -20.38
N LEU A 232 40.09 39.53 -21.23
CA LEU A 232 40.92 40.01 -22.34
C LEU A 232 40.08 40.64 -23.47
N ARG A 233 38.95 40.01 -23.87
CA ARG A 233 38.03 40.57 -24.86
C ARG A 233 37.34 41.85 -24.40
N LEU A 234 36.94 41.95 -23.13
CA LEU A 234 36.33 43.18 -22.59
C LEU A 234 37.29 44.38 -22.55
N ARG A 235 38.62 44.14 -22.49
CA ARG A 235 39.63 45.20 -22.64
C ARG A 235 39.94 45.58 -24.09
N MET A 236 39.68 44.73 -25.07
CA MET A 236 39.89 45.06 -26.50
C MET A 236 38.68 45.73 -27.17
N SER A 237 37.52 45.79 -26.52
CA SER A 237 36.32 46.44 -27.07
C SER A 237 36.05 47.86 -26.58
N SER A 238 36.98 48.48 -25.84
CA SER A 238 36.83 49.84 -25.30
C SER A 238 37.55 50.90 -26.15
N ASP A 239 37.17 51.02 -27.42
CA ASP A 239 37.42 52.25 -28.18
C ASP A 239 36.43 52.44 -29.37
N ARG A 240 35.15 52.73 -29.06
CA ARG A 240 34.33 53.74 -29.76
C ARG A 240 32.92 53.90 -29.18
N SER A 241 32.74 55.06 -28.55
CA SER A 241 31.52 55.88 -28.41
C SER A 241 30.24 55.27 -27.83
N LEU A 242 30.01 55.68 -26.57
CA LEU A 242 28.75 55.89 -25.86
C LEU A 242 27.58 56.44 -26.71
N ARG A 243 26.38 55.94 -26.45
CA ARG A 243 25.23 56.76 -26.01
C ARG A 243 24.17 55.89 -25.30
N VAL A 244 23.80 56.34 -24.11
CA VAL A 244 22.73 55.83 -23.24
C VAL A 244 21.51 56.73 -23.41
N GLU A 245 20.31 56.16 -23.51
CA GLU A 245 19.07 56.76 -23.01
C GLU A 245 18.01 55.67 -22.72
N PRO A 246 17.02 55.93 -21.84
CA PRO A 246 16.61 55.00 -20.80
C PRO A 246 15.14 54.58 -20.90
N SER A 247 14.80 53.36 -20.47
CA SER A 247 13.55 53.08 -19.78
C SER A 247 13.62 51.72 -19.09
N ASP A 248 13.42 51.79 -17.77
CA ASP A 248 12.66 50.88 -16.94
C ASP A 248 12.62 49.39 -17.29
N ARG A 249 13.24 48.60 -16.41
CA ARG A 249 12.57 47.44 -15.84
C ARG A 249 13.24 47.06 -14.52
N GLY A 250 12.49 47.30 -13.45
CA GLY A 250 12.03 46.20 -12.61
C GLY A 250 13.08 45.43 -11.83
N GLY A 251 13.02 45.62 -10.52
CA GLY A 251 12.78 44.47 -9.66
C GLY A 251 13.90 44.14 -8.69
N GLY A 252 13.67 44.51 -7.44
CA GLY A 252 13.79 43.64 -6.27
C GLY A 252 15.20 43.22 -5.84
N LEU A 253 15.70 43.72 -4.72
CA LEU A 253 15.34 43.38 -3.33
C LEU A 253 16.07 42.13 -2.80
N PHE A 254 17.04 42.39 -1.91
CA PHE A 254 17.09 41.77 -0.59
C PHE A 254 17.70 42.76 0.39
N GLN A 255 16.88 43.36 1.26
CA GLN A 255 17.09 43.28 2.71
C GLN A 255 15.88 43.87 3.42
N GLY A 256 15.27 43.05 4.28
CA GLY A 256 14.16 43.45 5.11
C GLY A 256 14.60 44.30 6.28
N GLU A 257 13.67 45.13 6.76
CA GLU A 257 13.26 45.22 8.16
C GLU A 257 12.09 46.22 8.30
N ALA A 258 11.20 45.90 9.23
CA ALA A 258 10.24 46.77 9.93
C ALA A 258 8.99 47.33 9.21
N SER A 259 7.85 46.72 9.57
CA SER A 259 6.67 47.33 10.22
C SER A 259 5.83 48.41 9.51
N GLY A 260 4.52 48.14 9.43
CA GLY A 260 3.49 49.14 9.76
C GLY A 260 2.48 49.53 8.67
N ASP A 261 1.34 48.82 8.69
CA ASP A 261 -0.05 49.32 8.68
C ASP A 261 -0.67 50.10 7.48
N SER A 262 -1.95 49.75 7.28
CA SER A 262 -3.08 50.54 6.73
C SER A 262 -3.44 50.54 5.23
N ASP A 263 -4.63 49.97 5.01
CA ASP A 263 -5.77 50.47 4.24
C ASP A 263 -5.99 50.16 2.74
N ALA A 264 -7.28 49.94 2.45
CA ALA A 264 -7.86 49.21 1.33
C ALA A 264 -8.48 50.13 0.21
N PRO A 265 -9.48 49.69 -0.59
CA PRO A 265 -9.55 49.59 -2.06
C PRO A 265 -10.33 50.80 -2.70
N PRO A 266 -11.00 50.83 -3.91
CA PRO A 266 -11.38 49.78 -4.88
C PRO A 266 -11.54 50.15 -6.42
N MET A 267 -12.06 49.19 -7.21
CA MET A 267 -13.05 49.28 -8.34
C MET A 267 -12.76 49.83 -9.76
N SER A 268 -13.53 49.24 -10.70
CA SER A 268 -13.96 49.71 -12.06
C SER A 268 -13.03 49.41 -13.24
N GLY A 269 -13.45 48.99 -14.44
CA GLY A 269 -14.74 48.79 -15.10
C GLY A 269 -14.50 48.42 -16.59
N ASN A 270 -15.47 47.72 -17.19
CA ASN A 270 -15.66 47.20 -18.59
C ASN A 270 -15.61 48.31 -19.70
N PRO A 271 -15.98 48.14 -21.01
CA PRO A 271 -16.03 47.02 -22.01
C PRO A 271 -15.51 47.39 -23.46
N GLY A 272 -15.55 46.44 -24.43
CA GLY A 272 -15.84 46.75 -25.87
C GLY A 272 -15.17 45.90 -26.98
N GLY A 273 -15.96 45.13 -27.76
CA GLY A 273 -15.56 44.46 -29.05
C GLY A 273 -15.67 45.40 -30.27
N PRO A 274 -15.98 44.98 -31.54
CA PRO A 274 -16.05 43.65 -32.23
C PRO A 274 -15.44 43.64 -33.68
N THR A 275 -15.36 42.49 -34.40
CA THR A 275 -15.53 42.31 -35.90
C THR A 275 -15.59 40.79 -36.26
N SER A 276 -16.68 40.15 -36.69
CA SER A 276 -17.31 40.03 -38.05
C SER A 276 -16.56 39.10 -39.07
N GLY A 277 -17.21 37.98 -39.48
CA GLY A 277 -16.84 37.04 -40.59
C GLY A 277 -17.17 37.56 -42.01
N PRO A 278 -17.31 36.76 -43.12
CA PRO A 278 -17.92 35.40 -43.25
C PRO A 278 -17.31 34.39 -44.29
N ASP A 279 -17.94 33.19 -44.44
CA ASP A 279 -17.65 31.94 -45.24
C ASP A 279 -17.89 32.02 -46.80
N PRO A 280 -18.13 30.95 -47.65
CA PRO A 280 -17.89 29.46 -47.68
C PRO A 280 -17.46 28.84 -49.08
N VAL A 281 -17.58 27.49 -49.24
CA VAL A 281 -17.90 26.60 -50.44
C VAL A 281 -16.75 25.78 -51.18
N PRO A 282 -17.01 24.72 -52.04
CA PRO A 282 -17.02 23.26 -51.73
C PRO A 282 -16.19 22.27 -52.63
N GLY A 283 -15.97 21.05 -52.10
CA GLY A 283 -16.05 19.66 -52.68
C GLY A 283 -15.47 19.23 -54.05
N THR A 284 -14.68 18.12 -54.08
CA THR A 284 -14.85 16.90 -54.95
C THR A 284 -13.80 15.79 -54.62
N PRO A 285 -14.05 14.49 -54.97
CA PRO A 285 -13.37 13.31 -54.43
C PRO A 285 -12.29 12.70 -55.37
N THR A 286 -11.37 11.88 -54.85
CA THR A 286 -10.44 11.07 -55.68
C THR A 286 -10.15 9.69 -55.02
N PRO A 287 -10.12 8.58 -55.79
CA PRO A 287 -10.08 7.21 -55.27
C PRO A 287 -8.68 6.59 -55.26
N GLY A 288 -8.49 5.58 -54.41
CA GLY A 288 -7.57 4.46 -54.63
C GLY A 288 -6.13 4.60 -54.11
N ARG A 289 -5.89 4.13 -52.87
CA ARG A 289 -4.56 3.67 -52.45
C ARG A 289 -4.71 2.44 -51.55
N PRO A 290 -4.12 1.27 -51.90
CA PRO A 290 -4.19 0.09 -51.06
C PRO A 290 -3.32 0.29 -49.80
N GLU A 291 -3.90 0.00 -48.64
CA GLU A 291 -3.21 0.03 -47.35
C GLU A 291 -2.12 -1.03 -47.29
N PRO A 292 -0.90 -0.72 -46.80
CA PRO A 292 0.02 -1.75 -46.38
C PRO A 292 -0.52 -2.37 -45.09
N MET A 293 -0.85 -3.65 -45.15
CA MET A 293 -1.17 -4.47 -43.98
C MET A 293 -0.04 -4.33 -42.95
N SER A 294 -0.29 -3.59 -41.88
CA SER A 294 0.56 -3.57 -40.70
C SER A 294 0.45 -4.93 -40.03
N ALA A 295 1.36 -5.84 -40.36
CA ALA A 295 1.60 -7.05 -39.60
C ALA A 295 1.99 -6.67 -38.17
N ARG A 296 1.00 -6.61 -37.26
CA ARG A 296 1.23 -6.51 -35.82
C ARG A 296 1.82 -7.84 -35.36
N ALA A 297 3.14 -7.90 -35.24
CA ALA A 297 3.80 -8.96 -34.50
C ALA A 297 3.36 -8.85 -33.04
N THR A 298 2.56 -9.81 -32.57
CA THR A 298 2.22 -9.97 -31.16
C THR A 298 3.47 -10.47 -30.44
N ASP A 299 4.20 -9.57 -29.80
CA ASP A 299 5.29 -9.93 -28.90
C ASP A 299 4.71 -10.72 -27.71
N ARG A 300 5.11 -11.99 -27.59
CA ARG A 300 4.75 -12.90 -26.49
C ARG A 300 5.90 -13.01 -25.48
N ARG A 301 6.54 -11.90 -25.13
CA ARG A 301 7.41 -11.85 -23.96
C ARG A 301 6.56 -11.75 -22.69
N PRO A 302 6.94 -12.43 -21.59
CA PRO A 302 6.24 -12.32 -20.32
C PRO A 302 6.28 -10.86 -19.86
N LEU A 303 5.10 -10.28 -19.57
CA LEU A 303 4.97 -8.98 -18.93
C LEU A 303 5.59 -9.08 -17.53
N VAL A 304 6.82 -8.60 -17.38
CA VAL A 304 7.43 -8.31 -16.08
C VAL A 304 7.07 -6.87 -15.74
N ASP A 305 6.34 -6.71 -14.64
CA ASP A 305 5.94 -5.49 -13.94
C ASP A 305 6.39 -4.15 -14.55
N GLY A 306 5.46 -3.50 -15.27
CA GLY A 306 5.61 -2.16 -15.84
C GLY A 306 5.69 -1.01 -14.82
N VAL A 307 5.85 -1.30 -13.53
CA VAL A 307 6.00 -0.26 -12.48
C VAL A 307 7.40 0.37 -12.53
N ARG A 308 8.42 -0.33 -13.06
CA ARG A 308 9.81 0.12 -12.99
C ARG A 308 10.28 1.08 -14.09
N ALA A 309 9.57 1.13 -15.22
CA ALA A 309 9.95 2.00 -16.33
C ALA A 309 9.48 3.45 -16.13
N GLN A 310 8.42 3.66 -15.36
CA GLN A 310 7.92 5.00 -15.02
C GLN A 310 8.80 5.68 -13.95
N ASP A 311 9.39 4.90 -13.03
CA ASP A 311 10.38 5.40 -12.07
C ASP A 311 11.74 5.75 -12.71
N LEU A 312 12.06 5.19 -13.87
CA LEU A 312 13.28 5.52 -14.64
C LEU A 312 13.14 6.81 -15.46
N ALA A 313 11.92 7.28 -15.74
CA ALA A 313 11.67 8.53 -16.44
C ALA A 313 11.57 9.75 -15.50
N ALA A 314 11.33 9.52 -14.21
CA ALA A 314 11.45 10.51 -13.16
C ALA A 314 12.90 10.51 -12.65
N GLY A 315 13.79 11.25 -13.32
CA GLY A 315 15.20 11.40 -12.95
C GLY A 315 15.43 12.06 -11.58
N GLY A 316 15.02 11.39 -10.51
CA GLY A 316 15.42 11.70 -9.15
C GLY A 316 16.82 11.17 -8.88
N PRO A 317 17.65 11.87 -8.09
CA PRO A 317 19.00 11.40 -7.79
C PRO A 317 18.93 10.03 -7.11
N VAL A 318 19.64 9.06 -7.69
CA VAL A 318 19.78 7.73 -7.08
C VAL A 318 20.35 7.91 -5.68
N ASP A 319 19.55 7.59 -4.66
CA ASP A 319 19.94 7.74 -3.26
C ASP A 319 20.84 6.56 -2.84
N LEU A 320 22.16 6.76 -2.98
CA LEU A 320 23.18 5.80 -2.52
C LEU A 320 22.97 5.37 -1.07
N THR A 321 22.51 6.27 -0.19
CA THR A 321 22.35 5.96 1.24
C THR A 321 21.19 5.01 1.47
N ALA A 322 20.10 5.16 0.70
CA ALA A 322 18.97 4.24 0.72
C ALA A 322 19.36 2.85 0.17
N MET A 323 20.14 2.78 -0.91
CA MET A 323 20.61 1.50 -1.46
C MET A 323 21.56 0.77 -0.49
N GLU A 324 22.46 1.49 0.18
CA GLU A 324 23.34 0.93 1.21
C GLU A 324 22.56 0.43 2.44
N ALA A 325 21.51 1.14 2.84
CA ALA A 325 20.61 0.71 3.91
C ALA A 325 19.84 -0.56 3.52
N GLU A 326 19.36 -0.67 2.28
CA GLU A 326 18.71 -1.89 1.77
C GLU A 326 19.70 -3.07 1.70
N ALA A 327 20.93 -2.83 1.25
CA ALA A 327 21.97 -3.87 1.24
C ALA A 327 22.28 -4.41 2.65
N LYS A 328 22.40 -3.54 3.66
CA LYS A 328 22.57 -3.97 5.06
C LYS A 328 21.39 -4.78 5.58
N ARG A 329 20.16 -4.45 5.17
CA ARG A 329 18.96 -5.21 5.54
C ARG A 329 18.95 -6.60 4.90
N LEU A 330 19.33 -6.71 3.62
CA LEU A 330 19.44 -8.00 2.93
C LEU A 330 20.54 -8.88 3.54
N GLU A 331 21.66 -8.28 3.95
CA GLU A 331 22.76 -8.98 4.62
C GLU A 331 22.34 -9.51 6.01
N ALA A 332 21.65 -8.69 6.80
CA ALA A 332 21.09 -9.12 8.08
C ALA A 332 20.06 -10.25 7.91
N LEU A 333 19.20 -10.15 6.89
CA LEU A 333 18.20 -11.16 6.57
C LEU A 333 18.84 -12.49 6.16
N ALA A 334 19.91 -12.45 5.35
CA ALA A 334 20.64 -13.66 4.96
C ALA A 334 21.24 -14.36 6.20
N GLY A 335 21.88 -13.61 7.09
CA GLY A 335 22.43 -14.17 8.33
C GLY A 335 21.36 -14.74 9.28
N GLU A 336 20.17 -14.13 9.32
CA GLU A 336 19.04 -14.65 10.09
C GLU A 336 18.50 -15.96 9.51
N LEU A 337 18.43 -16.08 8.18
CA LEU A 337 17.99 -17.31 7.50
C LEU A 337 18.98 -18.45 7.70
N ASP A 338 20.29 -18.19 7.58
CA ASP A 338 21.36 -19.16 7.85
C ASP A 338 21.33 -19.67 9.29
N GLY A 339 21.27 -18.75 10.25
CA GLY A 339 21.20 -19.08 11.68
C GLY A 339 19.96 -19.92 12.04
N ARG A 340 18.83 -19.66 11.37
CA ARG A 340 17.60 -20.43 11.52
C ARG A 340 17.70 -21.81 10.88
N ALA A 341 18.21 -21.92 9.66
CA ALA A 341 18.42 -23.21 9.00
C ALA A 341 19.33 -24.11 9.85
N GLY A 342 20.45 -23.59 10.34
CA GLY A 342 21.36 -24.34 11.22
C GLY A 342 20.77 -24.67 12.60
N ALA A 343 19.76 -23.94 13.09
CA ALA A 343 19.03 -24.30 14.30
C ALA A 343 18.06 -25.46 14.07
N LEU A 344 17.37 -25.48 12.91
CA LEU A 344 16.47 -26.57 12.53
C LEU A 344 17.22 -27.88 12.27
N GLU A 345 18.38 -27.81 11.60
CA GLU A 345 19.23 -28.99 11.38
C GLU A 345 19.73 -29.61 12.67
N ARG A 346 20.20 -28.79 13.62
CA ARG A 346 20.63 -29.26 14.94
C ARG A 346 19.49 -29.93 15.69
N ARG A 347 18.28 -29.36 15.63
CA ARG A 347 17.09 -29.94 16.25
C ARG A 347 16.67 -31.26 15.60
N ALA A 348 16.75 -31.37 14.27
CA ALA A 348 16.51 -32.63 13.57
C ALA A 348 17.54 -33.71 13.93
N GLN A 349 18.81 -33.34 14.10
CA GLN A 349 19.89 -34.23 14.53
C GLN A 349 19.74 -34.68 16.00
N GLU A 350 19.18 -33.84 16.87
CA GLU A 350 18.89 -34.17 18.26
C GLU A 350 17.70 -35.14 18.38
N LEU A 351 16.72 -35.06 17.48
CA LEU A 351 15.55 -35.94 17.46
C LEU A 351 15.82 -37.32 16.82
N THR A 352 16.90 -37.46 16.08
CA THR A 352 17.32 -38.71 15.41
C THR A 352 18.34 -39.53 16.21
N LYS A 353 18.87 -38.98 17.31
CA LYS A 353 19.71 -39.68 18.29
C LYS A 353 18.87 -40.23 19.43
#